data_AF-A0AAU3YW71-F1
#
_entry.id   AF-A0AAU3YW71-F1
#
_cell.length_a   1.000
_cell.length_b   1.000
_cell.length_c   1.000
_cell.angle_alpha   90.00
_cell.angle_beta   90.00
_cell.angle_gamma   90.00
#
_symmetry.space_group_name_H-M   'P 1'
#
loop_
_entity.id
_entity.type
_entity.pdbx_description
1 polymer ?
#
loop_
_entity_poly.entity_id
_entity_poly.type
_entity_poly.pdbx_seq_one_letter_code
_entity_poly.pdbx_strand_id
1 'polypeptide(L)'
;MDRDWADETLDLDAVAARAGYSRSHFVRVFKTAYGRTPGQYLSQRRIERAAEMLRTCDLSITEICHLVGFAGLGTFTTRFKHHMGQTPGEYRRSKIARGAALIPGCYALLWAGGFHPTRDSGTSDSATSDSKTKDSNSEEAD
;
A
#
# COMPACT_ATOMS: atom_id res chain seq x y z
N MET A 1 -6.31 4.59 8.48
CA MET A 1 -6.65 3.60 9.53
C MET A 1 -7.85 2.78 9.07
N ASP A 2 -9.00 2.79 9.76
CA ASP A 2 -10.06 1.79 9.55
C ASP A 2 -10.70 1.80 8.15
N ARG A 3 -10.81 2.99 7.55
CA ARG A 3 -11.30 3.28 6.20
C ARG A 3 -10.15 3.35 5.20
N ASP A 4 -9.09 4.03 5.59
CA ASP A 4 -7.88 4.34 4.81
C ASP A 4 -6.81 3.27 5.12
N TRP A 5 -7.14 2.00 4.86
CA TRP A 5 -6.29 0.84 5.16
C TRP A 5 -5.46 0.36 3.95
N ALA A 6 -5.98 0.58 2.74
CA ALA A 6 -5.32 0.28 1.47
C ALA A 6 -4.21 1.29 1.12
N ASP A 7 -4.28 2.50 1.66
CA ASP A 7 -3.27 3.56 1.50
C ASP A 7 -1.90 3.07 1.97
N GLU A 8 -0.95 2.92 1.05
CA GLU A 8 0.42 2.49 1.33
C GLU A 8 1.21 3.55 2.10
N THR A 9 0.89 4.84 1.92
CA THR A 9 1.60 5.99 2.52
C THR A 9 0.96 6.49 3.82
N LEU A 10 0.03 5.73 4.41
CA LEU A 10 -0.71 6.10 5.61
C LEU A 10 0.20 6.50 6.79
N ASP A 11 0.40 7.80 6.94
CA ASP A 11 1.29 8.36 7.96
C ASP A 11 0.68 8.29 9.38
N LEU A 12 1.50 7.82 10.32
CA LEU A 12 1.15 7.72 11.73
C LEU A 12 1.16 9.08 12.43
N ASP A 13 1.92 10.08 11.95
CA ASP A 13 1.92 11.42 12.53
C ASP A 13 0.65 12.19 12.14
N ALA A 14 0.26 12.16 10.87
CA ALA A 14 -1.01 12.69 10.39
C ALA A 14 -2.21 12.02 11.07
N VAL A 15 -2.18 10.71 11.30
CA VAL A 15 -3.23 10.00 12.06
C VAL A 15 -3.24 10.40 13.54
N ALA A 16 -2.07 10.54 14.18
CA ALA A 16 -1.99 10.98 15.58
C ALA A 16 -2.47 12.43 15.75
N ALA A 17 -2.06 13.34 14.85
CA ALA A 17 -2.48 14.73 14.82
C ALA A 17 -4.00 14.87 14.61
N ARG A 18 -4.59 14.10 13.68
CA ARG A 18 -6.05 14.00 13.49
C ARG A 18 -6.80 13.48 14.73
N ALA A 19 -6.11 12.80 15.65
CA ALA A 19 -6.64 12.33 16.93
C ALA A 19 -6.29 13.25 18.12
N GLY A 20 -5.66 14.41 17.89
CA GLY A 20 -5.26 15.36 18.94
C GLY A 20 -4.05 14.93 19.78
N TYR A 21 -3.22 14.01 19.28
CA TYR A 21 -2.10 13.42 20.02
C TYR A 21 -0.77 13.51 19.28
N SER A 22 0.35 13.53 20.02
CA SER A 22 1.66 13.23 19.47
C SER A 22 1.80 11.73 19.16
N ARG A 23 2.63 11.37 18.15
CA ARG A 23 2.89 9.98 17.73
C ARG A 23 3.11 9.01 18.90
N SER A 24 3.99 9.40 19.83
CA SER A 24 4.40 8.59 20.98
C SER A 24 3.30 8.44 22.04
N HIS A 25 2.37 9.39 22.13
CA HIS A 25 1.17 9.26 22.96
C HIS A 25 0.12 8.38 22.26
N PHE A 26 -0.16 8.65 20.98
CA PHE A 26 -1.09 7.89 20.16
C PHE A 26 -0.75 6.39 20.14
N VAL A 27 0.50 6.01 19.84
CA VAL A 27 0.93 4.59 19.83
C VAL A 27 0.72 3.91 21.18
N ARG A 28 0.89 4.64 22.30
CA ARG A 28 0.70 4.12 23.65
C ARG A 28 -0.77 3.91 23.97
N VAL A 29 -1.60 4.95 23.80
CA VAL A 29 -3.05 4.89 24.03
C VAL A 29 -3.71 3.85 23.13
N PHE A 30 -3.31 3.79 21.86
CA PHE A 30 -3.80 2.81 20.89
C PHE A 30 -3.43 1.37 21.32
N LYS A 31 -2.20 1.13 21.79
CA LYS A 31 -1.81 -0.20 22.30
C LYS A 31 -2.60 -0.58 23.56
N THR A 32 -2.89 0.36 24.46
CA THR A 32 -3.75 0.10 25.62
C THR A 32 -5.20 -0.22 25.21
N ALA A 33 -5.76 0.49 24.23
CA ALA A 33 -7.14 0.30 23.79
C ALA A 33 -7.37 -0.94 22.90
N TYR A 34 -6.41 -1.29 22.03
CA TYR A 34 -6.55 -2.35 21.02
C TYR A 34 -5.62 -3.57 21.25
N GLY A 35 -4.83 -3.57 22.33
CA GLY A 35 -3.87 -4.64 22.69
C GLY A 35 -2.59 -4.71 21.83
N ARG A 36 -2.55 -3.98 20.71
CA ARG A 36 -1.53 -4.08 19.64
C ARG A 36 -1.17 -2.70 19.09
N THR A 37 -0.01 -2.54 18.47
CA THR A 37 0.42 -1.24 17.91
C THR A 37 -0.40 -0.87 16.65
N PRO A 38 -0.49 0.43 16.28
CA PRO A 38 -1.20 0.84 15.07
C PRO A 38 -0.74 0.13 13.79
N GLY A 39 0.57 -0.12 13.65
CA GLY A 39 1.13 -0.85 12.50
C GLY A 39 0.78 -2.35 12.49
N GLN A 40 0.74 -3.00 13.65
CA GLN A 40 0.26 -4.39 13.77
C GLN A 40 -1.23 -4.49 13.41
N TYR A 41 -2.04 -3.53 13.88
CA TYR A 41 -3.45 -3.44 13.57
C TYR A 41 -3.71 -3.21 12.08
N LEU A 42 -3.02 -2.25 11.46
CA LEU A 42 -3.10 -1.98 10.03
C LEU A 42 -2.72 -3.22 9.21
N SER A 43 -1.61 -3.90 9.56
CA SER A 43 -1.17 -5.11 8.85
C SER A 43 -2.22 -6.22 8.92
N GLN A 44 -2.85 -6.43 10.09
CA GLN A 44 -3.94 -7.38 10.23
C GLN A 44 -5.17 -6.97 9.39
N ARG A 45 -5.59 -5.70 9.43
CA ARG A 45 -6.74 -5.19 8.65
C ARG A 45 -6.55 -5.35 7.15
N ARG A 46 -5.34 -5.13 6.64
CA ARG A 46 -4.96 -5.39 5.23
C ARG A 46 -5.12 -6.88 4.87
N ILE A 47 -4.73 -7.80 5.76
CA ILE A 47 -4.89 -9.24 5.55
C ILE A 47 -6.36 -9.70 5.65
N GLU A 48 -7.14 -9.14 6.59
CA GLU A 48 -8.58 -9.41 6.71
C GLU A 48 -9.33 -9.02 5.42
N ARG A 49 -8.98 -7.88 4.81
CA ARG A 49 -9.53 -7.44 3.51
C ARG A 49 -9.03 -8.27 2.34
N ALA A 50 -7.77 -8.70 2.32
CA ALA A 50 -7.31 -9.67 1.32
C ALA A 50 -8.09 -10.99 1.40
N ALA A 51 -8.37 -11.47 2.62
CA ALA A 51 -9.17 -12.67 2.85
C ALA A 51 -10.65 -12.50 2.48
N GLU A 52 -11.14 -11.26 2.32
CA GLU A 52 -12.42 -10.94 1.70
C GLU A 52 -12.31 -11.05 0.17
N MET A 53 -11.40 -10.27 -0.44
CA MET A 53 -11.19 -10.21 -1.90
C MET A 53 -10.84 -11.58 -2.51
N LEU A 54 -10.09 -12.44 -1.81
CA LEU A 54 -9.76 -13.80 -2.26
C LEU A 54 -10.99 -14.73 -2.37
N ARG A 55 -12.10 -14.40 -1.70
CA ARG A 55 -13.39 -15.13 -1.74
C ARG A 55 -14.38 -14.51 -2.71
N THR A 56 -14.40 -13.18 -2.80
CA THR A 56 -15.44 -12.42 -3.51
C THR A 56 -15.02 -11.94 -4.89
N CYS A 57 -13.73 -11.90 -5.22
CA CYS A 57 -13.23 -11.28 -6.44
C CYS A 57 -12.36 -12.25 -7.28
N ASP A 58 -12.37 -12.03 -8.60
CA ASP A 58 -11.63 -12.80 -9.62
C ASP A 58 -10.15 -12.40 -9.75
N LEU A 59 -9.80 -11.17 -9.38
CA LEU A 59 -8.43 -10.59 -9.30
C LEU A 59 -7.33 -11.58 -8.88
N SER A 60 -6.13 -11.49 -9.45
CA SER A 60 -4.98 -12.31 -9.06
C SER A 60 -4.52 -12.05 -7.61
N ILE A 61 -3.70 -12.97 -7.08
CA ILE A 61 -3.12 -12.84 -5.74
C ILE A 61 -2.16 -11.63 -5.69
N THR A 62 -1.48 -11.32 -6.79
CA THR A 62 -0.57 -10.17 -6.92
C THR A 62 -1.32 -8.85 -6.93
N GLU A 63 -2.42 -8.75 -7.69
CA GLU A 63 -3.29 -7.55 -7.65
C GLU A 63 -3.85 -7.33 -6.24
N ILE A 64 -4.34 -8.38 -5.57
CA ILE A 64 -4.83 -8.27 -4.19
C ILE A 64 -3.69 -7.85 -3.23
N CYS A 65 -2.46 -8.33 -3.40
CA CYS A 65 -1.30 -7.91 -2.60
C CYS A 65 -1.09 -6.38 -2.65
N HIS A 66 -1.10 -5.79 -3.85
CA HIS A 66 -0.90 -4.36 -4.02
C HIS A 66 -2.14 -3.55 -3.62
N LEU A 67 -3.36 -4.01 -3.94
CA LEU A 67 -4.61 -3.34 -3.58
C LEU A 67 -4.89 -3.28 -2.07
N VAL A 68 -4.32 -4.20 -1.29
CA VAL A 68 -4.34 -4.10 0.18
C VAL A 68 -3.09 -3.44 0.76
N GLY A 69 -2.28 -2.75 -0.06
CA GLY A 69 -1.13 -1.95 0.40
C GLY A 69 0.06 -2.77 0.90
N PHE A 70 0.44 -3.86 0.22
CA PHE A 70 1.76 -4.47 0.40
C PHE A 70 2.61 -4.31 -0.87
N ALA A 71 3.73 -3.59 -0.75
CA ALA A 71 4.78 -3.48 -1.77
C ALA A 71 5.33 -4.82 -2.31
N GLY A 72 5.14 -5.96 -1.64
CA GLY A 72 5.79 -7.22 -2.02
C GLY A 72 5.04 -8.50 -1.65
N LEU A 73 4.83 -9.36 -2.66
CA LEU A 73 4.09 -10.62 -2.58
C LEU A 73 4.62 -11.62 -1.54
N GLY A 74 5.95 -11.65 -1.31
CA GLY A 74 6.56 -12.52 -0.29
C GLY A 74 6.21 -12.10 1.15
N THR A 75 6.23 -10.79 1.42
CA THR A 75 5.81 -10.21 2.70
C THR A 75 4.32 -10.44 2.94
N PHE A 76 3.50 -10.18 1.92
CA PHE A 76 2.06 -10.45 1.96
C PHE A 76 1.76 -11.93 2.22
N THR A 77 2.36 -12.86 1.46
CA THR A 77 2.12 -14.30 1.61
C THR A 77 2.49 -14.80 3.00
N THR A 78 3.61 -14.34 3.54
CA THR A 78 4.06 -14.67 4.91
C THR A 78 3.09 -14.14 5.96
N ARG A 79 2.68 -12.87 5.87
CA ARG A 79 1.71 -12.25 6.78
C ARG A 79 0.33 -12.92 6.68
N PHE A 80 -0.12 -13.21 5.47
CA PHE A 80 -1.38 -13.89 5.21
C PHE A 80 -1.41 -15.27 5.86
N LYS A 81 -0.39 -16.11 5.61
CA LYS A 81 -0.30 -17.44 6.23
C LYS A 81 -0.21 -17.37 7.75
N HIS A 82 0.48 -16.38 8.31
CA HIS A 82 0.56 -16.17 9.76
C HIS A 82 -0.80 -15.84 10.41
N HIS A 83 -1.63 -15.01 9.76
CA HIS A 83 -2.94 -14.62 10.30
C HIS A 83 -4.09 -15.59 9.93
N MET A 84 -4.00 -16.28 8.78
CA MET A 84 -5.08 -17.11 8.22
C MET A 84 -4.78 -18.63 8.23
N GLY A 85 -3.61 -19.05 8.74
CA GLY A 85 -3.14 -20.44 8.83
C GLY A 85 -2.69 -21.07 7.49
N GLN A 86 -3.26 -20.64 6.37
CA GLN A 86 -3.01 -21.14 5.02
C GLN A 86 -2.60 -20.01 4.06
N THR A 87 -1.91 -20.34 2.97
CA THR A 87 -1.47 -19.34 1.96
C THR A 87 -2.67 -18.72 1.21
N PRO A 88 -2.52 -17.54 0.57
CA PRO A 88 -3.57 -16.92 -0.23
C PRO A 88 -4.17 -17.84 -1.30
N GLY A 89 -3.34 -18.67 -1.96
CA GLY A 89 -3.77 -19.60 -3.01
C GLY A 89 -4.54 -20.80 -2.47
N GLU A 90 -4.12 -21.37 -1.34
CA GLU A 90 -4.87 -22.41 -0.62
C GLU A 90 -6.19 -21.84 -0.10
N TYR A 91 -6.16 -20.65 0.48
CA TYR A 91 -7.33 -19.94 0.99
C TYR A 91 -8.39 -19.77 -0.10
N ARG A 92 -8.00 -19.22 -1.27
CA ARG A 92 -8.90 -19.09 -2.42
C ARG A 92 -9.48 -20.44 -2.85
N ARG A 93 -8.65 -21.48 -3.05
CA ARG A 93 -9.12 -22.82 -3.44
C ARG A 93 -10.07 -23.43 -2.41
N SER A 94 -9.88 -23.15 -1.12
CA SER A 94 -10.73 -23.65 -0.03
C SER A 94 -12.07 -22.92 0.11
N LYS A 95 -12.23 -21.73 -0.49
CA LYS A 95 -13.40 -20.86 -0.30
C LYS A 95 -14.20 -20.55 -1.58
N ILE A 96 -13.61 -20.69 -2.77
CA ILE A 96 -14.38 -20.74 -4.02
C ILE A 96 -15.01 -22.13 -4.16
N ALA A 97 -16.05 -22.37 -3.36
CA ALA A 97 -17.00 -23.43 -3.62
C ALA A 97 -17.82 -23.07 -4.89
N ARG A 98 -18.18 -24.08 -5.68
CA ARG A 98 -18.82 -23.90 -6.99
C ARG A 98 -20.12 -23.10 -6.85
N GLY A 99 -20.25 -22.00 -7.59
CA GLY A 99 -21.49 -21.20 -7.67
C GLY A 99 -21.49 -19.85 -6.92
N ALA A 100 -20.41 -19.48 -6.21
CA ALA A 100 -20.27 -18.12 -5.71
C ALA A 100 -20.17 -17.11 -6.87
N ALA A 101 -21.08 -16.15 -6.95
CA ALA A 101 -21.00 -15.05 -7.90
C ALA A 101 -19.86 -14.12 -7.49
N LEU A 102 -18.72 -14.22 -8.19
CA LEU A 102 -17.59 -13.32 -7.98
C LEU A 102 -17.94 -11.92 -8.49
N ILE A 103 -17.67 -10.92 -7.66
CA ILE A 103 -17.67 -9.51 -8.02
C ILE A 103 -16.54 -9.31 -9.05
N PRO A 104 -16.83 -8.81 -10.27
CA PRO A 104 -15.80 -8.56 -11.27
C PRO A 104 -14.77 -7.56 -10.76
N GLY A 105 -13.50 -7.76 -11.11
CA GLY A 105 -12.38 -6.97 -10.58
C GLY A 105 -12.56 -5.45 -10.64
N CYS A 106 -13.22 -4.91 -11.68
CA CYS A 106 -13.54 -3.49 -11.79
C CYS A 106 -14.44 -2.95 -10.67
N TYR A 107 -15.40 -3.73 -10.17
CA TYR A 107 -16.23 -3.36 -9.01
C TYR A 107 -15.46 -3.49 -7.70
N ALA A 108 -14.57 -4.50 -7.58
CA ALA A 108 -13.69 -4.64 -6.43
C ALA A 108 -12.70 -3.46 -6.31
N LEU A 109 -12.14 -3.00 -7.43
CA LEU A 109 -11.29 -1.82 -7.53
C LEU A 109 -12.03 -0.54 -7.12
N LEU A 110 -13.30 -0.38 -7.52
CA LEU A 110 -14.14 0.75 -7.11
C LEU A 110 -14.38 0.77 -5.60
N TRP A 111 -14.62 -0.39 -4.97
CA TRP A 111 -14.81 -0.50 -3.51
C TRP A 111 -13.50 -0.35 -2.70
N ALA A 112 -12.35 -0.69 -3.29
CA ALA A 112 -11.04 -0.60 -2.63
C ALA A 112 -10.52 0.85 -2.48
N GLY A 113 -11.16 1.83 -3.12
CA GLY A 113 -10.76 3.24 -3.11
C GLY A 113 -10.28 3.78 -4.47
N GLY A 114 -10.28 2.95 -5.51
CA GLY A 114 -9.76 3.28 -6.83
C GLY A 114 -8.28 2.96 -7.01
N PHE A 115 -7.81 3.05 -8.25
CA PHE A 115 -6.42 2.79 -8.61
C PHE A 115 -5.53 3.93 -8.09
N HIS A 116 -4.73 3.68 -7.07
CA HIS A 116 -3.57 4.52 -6.76
C HIS A 116 -2.41 4.04 -7.65
N PRO A 117 -2.10 4.69 -8.78
CA PRO A 117 -0.88 4.36 -9.51
C PRO A 117 0.30 4.68 -8.60
N THR A 118 1.14 3.67 -8.34
CA THR A 118 2.47 3.91 -7.77
C THR A 118 3.19 4.86 -8.72
N ARG A 119 3.41 6.11 -8.27
CA ARG A 119 4.24 7.06 -9.01
C ARG A 119 5.64 6.48 -9.07
N ASP A 120 6.03 5.95 -10.22
CA ASP A 120 7.42 5.61 -10.51
C ASP A 120 8.26 6.86 -10.25
N SER A 121 9.10 6.80 -9.22
CA SER A 121 10.08 7.83 -8.92
C SER A 121 11.22 7.68 -9.93
N GLY A 122 10.98 8.23 -11.12
CA GLY A 122 11.83 8.07 -12.30
C GLY A 122 13.30 8.34 -12.01
N THR A 123 14.13 7.50 -12.63
CA THR A 123 15.59 7.44 -12.52
C THR A 123 16.25 8.82 -12.50
N SER A 124 16.89 9.17 -11.38
CA SER A 124 17.82 10.31 -11.34
C SER A 124 19.20 9.86 -11.81
N ASP A 125 19.33 9.53 -13.10
CA ASP A 125 20.62 9.19 -13.70
C ASP A 125 21.53 10.43 -13.71
N SER A 126 22.50 10.44 -12.80
CA SER A 126 23.52 11.49 -12.71
C SER A 126 24.59 11.32 -13.79
N ALA A 127 24.22 11.55 -15.05
CA ALA A 127 25.11 11.48 -16.20
C ALA A 127 25.88 12.80 -16.39
N THR A 128 27.16 12.80 -16.03
CA THR A 128 28.09 13.91 -16.30
C THR A 128 28.45 13.97 -17.78
N SER A 129 28.29 15.13 -18.41
CA SER A 129 28.99 15.46 -19.66
C SER A 129 29.35 16.95 -19.74
N ASP A 130 30.61 17.22 -20.02
CA ASP A 130 31.24 18.54 -20.14
C ASP A 130 31.14 19.08 -21.59
N SER A 131 31.86 20.16 -21.88
CA SER A 131 31.92 21.00 -23.09
C SER A 131 30.82 22.07 -23.20
N LYS A 132 31.07 23.40 -23.18
CA LYS A 132 32.16 24.29 -23.68
C LYS A 132 32.03 24.61 -25.17
N THR A 133 31.99 25.92 -25.52
CA THR A 133 32.86 26.59 -26.53
C THR A 133 32.26 27.91 -27.09
N LYS A 134 32.87 29.06 -26.71
CA LYS A 134 33.06 30.31 -27.51
C LYS A 134 31.81 31.10 -28.01
N ASP A 135 31.90 32.35 -28.49
CA ASP A 135 32.98 33.37 -28.63
C ASP A 135 32.37 34.80 -28.72
N SER A 136 33.12 35.85 -28.32
CA SER A 136 33.04 37.27 -28.81
C SER A 136 31.69 38.05 -28.63
N ASN A 137 31.58 39.39 -28.63
CA ASN A 137 32.47 40.59 -28.67
C ASN A 137 31.66 41.80 -28.06
N SER A 138 32.03 43.10 -27.93
CA SER A 138 33.12 44.01 -28.37
C SER A 138 33.35 45.15 -27.32
N GLU A 139 34.18 46.13 -27.69
CA GLU A 139 34.24 47.57 -27.34
C GLU A 139 32.83 48.27 -27.27
N GLU A 140 32.66 49.51 -26.75
CA GLU A 140 33.52 50.72 -26.78
C GLU A 140 33.30 51.72 -25.60
N ALA A 141 33.91 52.91 -25.66
CA ALA A 141 34.05 53.95 -24.62
C ALA A 141 32.72 54.68 -24.26
N ASP A 142 32.59 55.45 -23.16
CA ASP A 142 33.34 56.68 -22.80
C ASP A 142 33.54 56.82 -21.27
#